data_AF-A0AAJ0PH73-F1
#
_entry.id   AF-A0AAJ0PH73-F1
#
_cell.length_a   1.000
_cell.length_b   1.000
_cell.length_c   1.000
_cell.angle_alpha   90.00
_cell.angle_beta   90.00
_cell.angle_gamma   90.00
#
_symmetry.space_group_name_H-M   'P 1'
#
loop_
_entity.id
_entity.type
_entity.pdbx_description
1 polymer ?
#
loop_
_entity_poly.entity_id
_entity_poly.type
_entity_poly.pdbx_seq_one_letter_code
_entity_poly.pdbx_strand_id
1 'polypeptide(L)'
;MLQGFPPVVGPHTHTMILGSFPGEASLDAAQYYAHPRNQFWRLLGAVLGEPGLHELAYDARLERVLSHGIGIWDVLDACHRQGSLDSAIRNAKPNDFASLRAHAPLLKKVCFNGKTAGRFADVIGQAGYDTLVLPSSSPANAMLSFEQKLVQWRAILA
;
A
#
# COMPACT_ATOMS: atom_id res chain seq x y z
N MET A 1 8.50 -19.19 -6.69
CA MET A 1 8.17 -18.25 -5.59
C MET A 1 8.14 -16.85 -6.18
N LEU A 2 7.05 -16.10 -5.96
CA LEU A 2 6.95 -14.71 -6.39
C LEU A 2 7.69 -13.82 -5.41
N GLN A 3 8.27 -12.74 -5.92
CA GLN A 3 8.97 -11.71 -5.15
C GLN A 3 8.17 -10.40 -5.18
N GLY A 4 8.15 -9.72 -4.04
CA GLY A 4 7.59 -8.39 -3.90
C GLY A 4 8.53 -7.33 -4.47
N PHE A 5 8.18 -6.09 -4.20
CA PHE A 5 8.95 -4.92 -4.64
C PHE A 5 9.67 -4.26 -3.46
N PRO A 6 10.74 -3.49 -3.72
CA PRO A 6 11.36 -2.66 -2.69
C PRO A 6 10.41 -1.53 -2.26
N PRO A 7 10.55 -1.01 -1.03
CA PRO A 7 9.72 0.09 -0.55
C PRO A 7 9.96 1.35 -1.38
N VAL A 8 8.88 2.04 -1.77
CA VAL A 8 8.94 3.42 -2.26
C VAL A 8 8.87 4.33 -1.04
N VAL A 9 10.01 4.88 -0.66
CA VAL A 9 10.17 5.61 0.60
C VAL A 9 11.27 6.65 0.48
N GLY A 10 11.16 7.74 1.25
CA GLY A 10 12.20 8.74 1.34
C GLY A 10 12.39 9.28 2.77
N PRO A 11 13.41 10.12 3.00
CA PRO A 11 13.73 10.65 4.33
C PRO A 11 12.59 11.43 4.99
N HIS A 12 11.69 12.00 4.19
CA HIS A 12 10.53 12.78 4.64
C HIS A 12 9.25 11.96 4.79
N THR A 13 9.30 10.65 4.53
CA THR A 13 8.13 9.79 4.67
C THR A 13 7.70 9.70 6.13
N HIS A 14 6.50 10.18 6.44
CA HIS A 14 5.89 10.11 7.76
C HIS A 14 4.75 9.09 7.86
N THR A 15 4.19 8.69 6.71
CA THR A 15 3.13 7.68 6.62
C THR A 15 3.47 6.64 5.55
N MET A 16 3.37 5.36 5.88
CA MET A 16 3.55 4.26 4.92
C MET A 16 2.21 3.61 4.59
N ILE A 17 1.93 3.33 3.32
CA ILE A 17 0.78 2.50 2.92
C ILE A 17 1.27 1.12 2.50
N LEU A 18 0.83 0.09 3.22
CA LEU A 18 1.20 -1.31 3.00
C LEU A 18 0.06 -2.10 2.35
N GLY A 19 0.28 -2.61 1.15
CA GLY A 19 -0.54 -3.65 0.53
C GLY A 19 -0.23 -5.04 1.08
N SER A 20 -0.93 -6.06 0.59
CA SER A 20 -0.67 -7.46 0.94
C SER A 20 0.54 -8.02 0.20
N PHE A 21 0.44 -8.08 -1.12
CA PHE A 21 1.48 -8.50 -2.04
C PHE A 21 1.11 -8.00 -3.45
N PRO A 22 2.07 -7.62 -4.32
CA PRO A 22 1.77 -7.11 -5.66
C PRO A 22 0.91 -8.09 -6.45
N GLY A 23 -0.14 -7.62 -7.13
CA GLY A 23 -0.96 -8.44 -8.03
C GLY A 23 -0.21 -8.85 -9.31
N GLU A 24 -0.77 -9.74 -10.12
CA GLU A 24 -0.17 -10.21 -11.38
C GLU A 24 0.17 -9.05 -12.32
N ALA A 25 -0.80 -8.18 -12.63
CA ALA A 25 -0.54 -6.99 -13.46
C ALA A 25 0.50 -6.04 -12.84
N SER A 26 0.62 -6.01 -11.52
CA SER A 26 1.67 -5.24 -10.84
C SER A 26 3.04 -5.87 -11.05
N LEU A 27 3.16 -7.18 -10.87
CA LEU A 27 4.38 -7.95 -11.11
C LEU A 27 4.85 -7.82 -12.56
N ASP A 28 3.94 -7.99 -13.52
CA ASP A 28 4.25 -7.88 -14.95
C ASP A 28 4.74 -6.48 -15.35
N ALA A 29 4.14 -5.45 -14.76
CA ALA A 29 4.52 -4.06 -15.02
C ALA A 29 5.70 -3.57 -14.17
N ALA A 30 6.14 -4.34 -13.17
CA ALA A 30 7.05 -3.89 -12.10
C ALA A 30 6.57 -2.61 -11.40
N GLN A 31 5.26 -2.49 -11.15
CA GLN A 31 4.63 -1.27 -10.62
C GLN A 31 3.63 -1.57 -9.51
N TYR A 32 3.68 -0.80 -8.42
CA TYR A 32 2.64 -0.85 -7.39
C TYR A 32 1.27 -0.46 -7.97
N TYR A 33 0.26 -1.28 -7.66
CA TYR A 33 -1.14 -1.04 -8.04
C TYR A 33 -1.37 -0.78 -9.53
N ALA A 34 -0.68 -1.51 -10.41
CA ALA A 34 -0.70 -1.31 -11.87
C ALA A 34 -2.02 -1.73 -12.53
N HIS A 35 -2.77 -2.65 -11.92
CA HIS A 35 -4.01 -3.15 -12.52
C HIS A 35 -5.00 -1.99 -12.75
N PRO A 36 -5.52 -1.76 -13.98
CA PRO A 36 -6.32 -0.56 -14.32
C PRO A 36 -7.58 -0.35 -13.48
N ARG A 37 -8.20 -1.45 -13.00
CA ARG A 37 -9.37 -1.39 -12.11
C ARG A 37 -9.02 -1.25 -10.62
N ASN A 38 -7.74 -1.23 -10.25
CA ASN A 38 -7.34 -0.97 -8.87
C ASN A 38 -7.56 0.51 -8.57
N GLN A 39 -8.25 0.79 -7.47
CA GLN A 39 -8.68 2.15 -7.13
C GLN A 39 -7.62 2.91 -6.33
N PHE A 40 -6.45 2.33 -6.06
CA PHE A 40 -5.42 2.91 -5.18
C PHE A 40 -5.06 4.34 -5.56
N TRP A 41 -4.60 4.56 -6.80
CA TRP A 41 -4.14 5.88 -7.26
C TRP A 41 -5.27 6.92 -7.27
N ARG A 42 -6.51 6.50 -7.54
CA ARG A 42 -7.69 7.38 -7.50
C ARG A 42 -8.08 7.75 -6.07
N LEU A 43 -8.06 6.78 -5.16
CA LEU A 43 -8.36 6.99 -3.73
C LEU A 43 -7.31 7.91 -3.11
N LEU A 44 -6.02 7.59 -3.31
CA LEU A 44 -4.93 8.37 -2.76
C LEU A 44 -4.90 9.78 -3.37
N GLY A 45 -5.12 9.92 -4.68
CA GLY A 45 -5.24 11.23 -5.33
C GLY A 45 -6.34 12.08 -4.70
N ALA A 46 -7.54 11.52 -4.48
CA ALA A 46 -8.63 12.23 -3.83
C ALA A 46 -8.33 12.60 -2.36
N VAL A 47 -7.58 11.76 -1.63
CA VAL A 47 -7.13 12.06 -0.25
C VAL A 47 -6.13 13.21 -0.23
N LEU A 48 -5.17 13.22 -1.16
CA LEU A 48 -4.09 14.21 -1.23
C LEU A 48 -4.50 15.54 -1.92
N GLY A 49 -5.73 15.64 -2.41
CA GLY A 49 -6.17 16.81 -3.20
C GLY A 49 -5.63 16.84 -4.64
N GLU A 50 -5.17 15.69 -5.15
CA GLU A 50 -4.65 15.50 -6.51
C GLU A 50 -5.51 14.49 -7.31
N PRO A 51 -6.71 14.87 -7.76
CA PRO A 51 -7.61 13.95 -8.46
C PRO A 51 -7.00 13.34 -9.75
N GLY A 52 -6.07 14.06 -10.40
CA GLY A 52 -5.33 13.62 -11.57
C GLY A 52 -4.16 12.67 -11.30
N LEU A 53 -3.86 12.31 -10.04
CA LEU A 53 -2.72 11.45 -9.68
C LEU A 53 -2.69 10.14 -10.50
N HIS A 54 -3.85 9.53 -10.71
CA HIS A 54 -3.98 8.27 -11.44
C HIS A 54 -3.70 8.36 -12.95
N GLU A 55 -3.68 9.57 -13.53
CA GLU A 55 -3.44 9.82 -14.95
C GLU A 55 -1.95 10.00 -15.25
N LEU A 56 -1.13 10.31 -14.24
CA LEU A 56 0.30 10.49 -14.39
C LEU A 56 1.00 9.19 -14.78
N ALA A 57 2.18 9.30 -15.38
CA ALA A 57 3.10 8.17 -15.52
C ALA A 57 3.55 7.66 -14.15
N TYR A 58 3.88 6.38 -14.03
CA TYR A 58 4.15 5.73 -12.74
C TYR A 58 5.22 6.45 -11.91
N ASP A 59 6.36 6.80 -12.51
CA ASP A 59 7.44 7.48 -11.79
C ASP A 59 6.99 8.84 -11.24
N ALA A 60 6.23 9.61 -12.04
CA ALA A 60 5.63 10.86 -11.59
C ALA A 60 4.62 10.64 -10.44
N ARG A 61 3.86 9.53 -10.42
CA ARG A 61 3.00 9.20 -9.27
C ARG A 61 3.83 8.99 -8.01
N LEU A 62 4.95 8.28 -8.11
CA LEU A 62 5.82 8.02 -6.96
C LEU A 62 6.42 9.32 -6.43
N GLU A 63 6.90 10.21 -7.31
CA GLU A 63 7.40 11.53 -6.92
C GLU A 63 6.33 12.35 -6.19
N ARG A 64 5.10 12.42 -6.71
CA ARG A 64 4.00 13.13 -6.05
C ARG A 64 3.71 12.53 -4.68
N VAL A 65 3.53 11.22 -4.59
CA VAL A 65 3.24 10.53 -3.33
C VAL A 65 4.34 10.77 -2.28
N LEU A 66 5.61 10.69 -2.67
CA LEU A 66 6.74 10.99 -1.79
C LEU A 66 6.79 12.46 -1.35
N SER A 67 6.43 13.39 -2.24
CA SER A 67 6.36 14.83 -1.90
C SER A 67 5.32 15.16 -0.83
N HIS A 68 4.29 14.31 -0.69
CA HIS A 68 3.30 14.36 0.39
C HIS A 68 3.73 13.60 1.66
N GLY A 69 4.97 13.11 1.73
CA GLY A 69 5.47 12.33 2.87
C GLY A 69 4.83 10.95 2.99
N ILE A 70 4.22 10.43 1.90
CA ILE A 70 3.62 9.11 1.85
C ILE A 70 4.60 8.11 1.19
N GLY A 71 4.77 6.94 1.79
CA GLY A 71 5.49 5.81 1.22
C GLY A 71 4.55 4.68 0.80
N ILE A 72 5.03 3.78 -0.08
CA ILE A 72 4.29 2.61 -0.56
C ILE A 72 5.15 1.36 -0.43
N TRP A 73 4.58 0.30 0.14
CA TRP A 73 5.19 -1.03 0.13
C TRP A 73 4.11 -2.11 0.27
N ASP A 74 4.52 -3.34 0.53
CA ASP A 74 3.66 -4.47 0.84
C ASP A 74 4.12 -5.14 2.15
N VAL A 75 3.22 -5.86 2.83
CA VAL A 75 3.60 -6.60 4.05
C VAL A 75 4.40 -7.87 3.76
N LEU A 76 4.28 -8.44 2.56
CA LEU A 76 4.95 -9.68 2.16
C LEU A 76 6.10 -9.40 1.19
N ASP A 77 7.27 -9.94 1.53
CA ASP A 77 8.47 -9.96 0.67
C ASP A 77 8.34 -11.03 -0.42
N ALA A 78 7.85 -12.21 -0.06
CA ALA A 78 7.74 -13.32 -0.99
C ALA A 78 6.59 -14.26 -0.65
N CYS A 79 6.04 -14.92 -1.66
CA CYS A 79 5.04 -15.97 -1.44
C CYS A 79 4.91 -16.94 -2.62
N HIS A 80 4.15 -18.01 -2.42
CA HIS A 80 3.57 -18.80 -3.50
C HIS A 80 2.12 -18.34 -3.70
N ARG A 81 1.76 -17.90 -4.90
CA ARG A 81 0.38 -17.51 -5.23
C ARG A 81 0.09 -17.83 -6.69
N GLN A 82 -1.08 -18.38 -6.96
CA GLN A 82 -1.64 -18.47 -8.31
C GLN A 82 -2.68 -17.36 -8.49
N GLY A 83 -2.60 -16.63 -9.59
CA GLY A 83 -3.41 -15.42 -9.82
C GLY A 83 -3.11 -14.30 -8.82
N SER A 84 -4.10 -13.43 -8.61
CA SER A 84 -3.94 -12.18 -7.84
C SER A 84 -4.71 -12.15 -6.51
N LEU A 85 -5.42 -13.23 -6.13
CA LEU A 85 -6.24 -13.24 -4.91
C LEU A 85 -5.39 -13.53 -3.68
N ASP A 86 -5.59 -12.72 -2.63
CA ASP A 86 -4.92 -12.93 -1.33
C ASP A 86 -5.23 -14.31 -0.72
N SER A 87 -6.42 -14.86 -0.95
CA SER A 87 -6.81 -16.20 -0.48
C SER A 87 -5.96 -17.33 -1.07
N ALA A 88 -5.26 -17.07 -2.18
CA ALA A 88 -4.35 -18.02 -2.82
C ALA A 88 -2.90 -17.92 -2.31
N ILE A 89 -2.59 -17.00 -1.40
CA ILE A 89 -1.24 -16.85 -0.83
C ILE A 89 -0.89 -18.07 0.05
N ARG A 90 0.28 -18.65 -0.18
CA ARG A 90 0.88 -19.76 0.58
C ARG A 90 2.36 -19.46 0.83
N ASN A 91 2.93 -20.05 1.88
CA ASN A 91 4.35 -19.90 2.24
C ASN A 91 4.81 -18.43 2.27
N ALA A 92 3.99 -17.58 2.88
CA ALA A 92 4.22 -16.14 2.93
C ALA A 92 5.44 -15.81 3.79
N LYS A 93 6.31 -14.95 3.27
CA LYS A 93 7.43 -14.37 3.99
C LYS A 93 7.17 -12.87 4.17
N PRO A 94 7.13 -12.36 5.40
CA PRO A 94 6.93 -10.94 5.63
C PRO A 94 8.17 -10.14 5.23
N ASN A 95 7.96 -8.87 4.90
CA ASN A 95 9.03 -7.89 4.73
C ASN A 95 9.70 -7.55 6.05
N ASP A 96 10.95 -7.09 5.99
CA ASP A 96 11.67 -6.57 7.14
C ASP A 96 11.22 -5.14 7.49
N PHE A 97 10.21 -5.03 8.35
CA PHE A 97 9.72 -3.74 8.82
C PHE A 97 10.70 -3.01 9.75
N ALA A 98 11.71 -3.69 10.32
CA ALA A 98 12.70 -3.03 11.15
C ALA A 98 13.58 -2.09 10.32
N SER A 99 13.85 -2.46 9.06
CA SER A 99 14.59 -1.64 8.10
C SER A 99 13.92 -0.28 7.80
N LEU A 100 12.59 -0.15 7.99
CA LEU A 100 11.86 1.08 7.68
C LEU A 100 12.38 2.29 8.46
N ARG A 101 12.86 2.11 9.69
CA ARG A 101 13.42 3.22 10.48
C ARG A 101 14.66 3.84 9.85
N ALA A 102 15.46 3.04 9.15
CA ALA A 102 16.66 3.52 8.49
C ALA A 102 16.33 4.35 7.24
N HIS A 103 15.28 3.95 6.51
CA HIS A 103 14.88 4.60 5.25
C HIS A 103 13.87 5.74 5.42
N ALA A 104 13.04 5.68 6.46
CA ALA A 104 12.05 6.69 6.82
C ALA A 104 12.15 7.03 8.32
N PRO A 105 13.14 7.85 8.73
CA PRO A 105 13.31 8.22 10.14
C PRO A 105 12.13 9.04 10.70
N LEU A 106 11.32 9.65 9.83
CA LEU A 106 10.12 10.39 10.22
C LEU A 106 8.84 9.55 10.24
N LEU A 107 8.92 8.25 9.93
CA LEU A 107 7.77 7.36 9.88
C LEU A 107 7.11 7.26 11.25
N LYS A 108 5.81 7.59 11.30
CA LYS A 108 4.99 7.51 12.51
C LYS A 108 3.75 6.66 12.32
N LYS A 109 3.17 6.66 11.11
CA LYS A 109 1.92 5.99 10.80
C LYS A 109 2.08 4.94 9.71
N VAL A 110 1.43 3.80 9.88
CA VAL A 110 1.34 2.72 8.88
C VAL A 110 -0.13 2.41 8.58
N CYS A 111 -0.51 2.59 7.32
CA CYS A 111 -1.85 2.32 6.82
C CYS A 111 -1.85 1.01 6.02
N PHE A 112 -2.70 0.06 6.38
CA PHE A 112 -2.80 -1.25 5.72
C PHE A 112 -3.94 -1.26 4.71
N ASN A 113 -3.63 -1.48 3.43
CA ASN A 113 -4.60 -1.55 2.35
C ASN A 113 -5.26 -2.95 2.31
N GLY A 114 -6.31 -3.14 3.12
CA GLY A 114 -7.09 -4.37 3.18
C GLY A 114 -6.75 -5.27 4.37
N LYS A 115 -7.68 -6.20 4.65
CA LYS A 115 -7.62 -7.08 5.84
C LYS A 115 -6.41 -8.00 5.85
N THR A 116 -5.95 -8.47 4.69
CA THR A 116 -4.77 -9.36 4.59
C THR A 116 -3.52 -8.64 5.09
N ALA A 117 -3.28 -7.41 4.62
CA ALA A 117 -2.20 -6.57 5.11
C ALA A 117 -2.41 -6.18 6.58
N GLY A 118 -3.65 -5.87 6.96
CA GLY A 118 -4.02 -5.49 8.33
C GLY A 118 -3.74 -6.54 9.41
N ARG A 119 -3.47 -7.81 9.05
CA ARG A 119 -3.01 -8.83 10.02
C ARG A 119 -1.67 -8.50 10.68
N PHE A 120 -0.89 -7.60 10.08
CA PHE A 120 0.37 -7.12 10.62
C PHE A 120 0.23 -5.86 11.50
N ALA A 121 -0.98 -5.32 11.66
CA ALA A 121 -1.21 -4.09 12.42
C ALA A 121 -0.73 -4.21 13.87
N ASP A 122 -1.06 -5.29 14.57
CA ASP A 122 -0.66 -5.44 15.98
C ASP A 122 0.87 -5.49 16.15
N VAL A 123 1.58 -6.21 15.29
CA VAL A 123 3.05 -6.33 15.34
C VAL A 123 3.72 -5.00 15.03
N ILE A 124 3.23 -4.28 14.01
CA ILE A 124 3.76 -2.96 13.64
C ILE A 124 3.39 -1.91 14.71
N GLY A 125 2.22 -2.02 15.34
CA GLY A 125 1.80 -1.19 16.45
C GLY A 125 2.67 -1.38 17.70
N GLN A 126 3.04 -2.63 18.02
CA GLN A 126 4.00 -2.93 19.08
C GLN A 126 5.40 -2.38 18.80
N ALA A 127 5.76 -2.18 17.53
CA ALA A 127 6.96 -1.46 17.15
C ALA A 127 6.82 0.06 17.32
N GLY A 128 5.71 0.59 17.82
CA GLY A 128 5.52 2.00 18.16
C GLY A 128 5.09 2.88 16.99
N TYR A 129 4.46 2.31 15.96
CA TYR A 129 3.80 3.07 14.89
C TYR A 129 2.30 3.14 15.11
N ASP A 130 1.69 4.26 14.74
CA ASP A 130 0.24 4.38 14.65
C ASP A 130 -0.26 3.52 13.48
N THR A 131 -1.24 2.66 13.71
CA THR A 131 -1.74 1.75 12.68
C THR A 131 -3.18 2.04 12.27
N LEU A 132 -3.44 2.02 10.97
CA LEU A 132 -4.77 2.21 10.40
C LEU A 132 -5.07 1.11 9.37
N VAL A 133 -6.14 0.34 9.54
CA VAL A 133 -6.56 -0.66 8.53
C VAL A 133 -7.62 -0.06 7.62
N LEU A 134 -7.31 0.03 6.33
CA LEU A 134 -8.16 0.60 5.29
C LEU A 134 -8.92 -0.50 4.53
N PRO A 135 -10.08 -0.16 3.92
CA PRO A 135 -10.71 -1.06 2.97
C PRO A 135 -9.83 -1.23 1.73
N SER A 136 -9.77 -2.45 1.20
CA SER A 136 -8.89 -2.75 0.07
C SER A 136 -9.28 -1.94 -1.18
N SER A 137 -8.27 -1.38 -1.85
CA SER A 137 -8.39 -0.70 -3.14
C SER A 137 -8.55 -1.64 -4.33
N SER A 138 -8.36 -2.96 -4.13
CA SER A 138 -8.49 -3.98 -5.16
C SER A 138 -9.93 -4.03 -5.72
N PRO A 139 -10.11 -4.31 -7.03
CA PRO A 139 -11.43 -4.55 -7.60
C PRO A 139 -12.12 -5.78 -7.01
N ALA A 140 -11.37 -6.72 -6.40
CA ALA A 140 -11.95 -7.87 -5.70
C ALA A 140 -12.78 -7.46 -4.47
N ASN A 141 -12.50 -6.28 -3.89
CA ASN A 141 -13.30 -5.71 -2.81
C ASN A 141 -14.47 -4.89 -3.39
N ALA A 142 -15.45 -5.60 -3.94
CA ALA A 142 -16.65 -5.01 -4.55
C ALA A 142 -17.77 -4.72 -3.52
N MET A 143 -17.57 -5.07 -2.24
CA MET A 143 -18.55 -4.82 -1.17
C MET A 143 -18.74 -3.34 -0.83
N LEU A 144 -17.73 -2.50 -1.13
CA LEU A 144 -17.77 -1.06 -0.88
C LEU A 144 -17.63 -0.29 -2.19
N SER A 145 -18.45 0.75 -2.36
CA SER A 145 -18.30 1.72 -3.45
C SER A 145 -17.02 2.53 -3.29
N PHE A 146 -16.61 3.23 -4.36
CA PHE A 146 -15.47 4.14 -4.30
C PHE A 146 -15.65 5.20 -3.21
N GLU A 147 -16.81 5.85 -3.13
CA GLU A 147 -17.11 6.88 -2.13
C GLU A 147 -17.04 6.33 -0.70
N GLN A 148 -17.57 5.12 -0.46
CA GLN A 148 -17.49 4.47 0.85
C GLN A 148 -16.06 4.13 1.26
N LYS A 149 -15.21 3.74 0.30
CA LYS A 149 -13.78 3.58 0.55
C LYS A 149 -13.13 4.94 0.84
N LEU A 150 -13.43 5.96 0.05
CA LEU A 150 -12.84 7.29 0.17
C LEU A 150 -13.06 7.90 1.56
N VAL A 151 -14.27 7.75 2.13
CA VAL A 151 -14.57 8.20 3.51
C VAL A 151 -13.58 7.63 4.52
N GLN A 152 -13.25 6.34 4.43
CA GLN A 152 -12.29 5.69 5.32
C GLN A 152 -10.84 6.05 4.99
N TRP A 153 -10.52 6.17 3.69
CA TRP A 153 -9.18 6.55 3.23
C TRP A 153 -8.78 7.97 3.65
N ARG A 154 -9.73 8.88 3.86
CA ARG A 154 -9.43 10.23 4.40
C ARG A 154 -8.80 10.21 5.78
N ALA A 155 -8.95 9.13 6.56
CA ALA A 155 -8.29 8.98 7.86
C ALA A 155 -6.76 8.83 7.78
N ILE A 156 -6.20 8.66 6.57
CA ILE A 156 -4.73 8.68 6.35
C ILE A 156 -4.14 10.01 6.86
N LEU A 157 -4.81 11.14 6.57
CA LEU A 157 -4.35 12.49 6.92
C LEU A 157 -4.80 12.97 8.30
N ALA A 158 -5.57 12.17 9.03
CA ALA A 158 -6.07 12.52 10.36
C ALA A 158 -4.98 12.46 11.45
#